data_AF-A5CSD5-F1
#
_entry.id   AF-A5CSD5-F1
#
_cell.length_a   1.000
_cell.length_b   1.000
_cell.length_c   1.000
_cell.angle_alpha   90.00
_cell.angle_beta   90.00
_cell.angle_gamma   90.00
#
_symmetry.space_group_name_H-M   'P 1'
#
loop_
_entity.id
_entity.type
_entity.pdbx_description
1 polymer ?
#
loop_
_entity_poly.entity_id
_entity_poly.type
_entity_poly.pdbx_seq_one_letter_code
_entity_poly.pdbx_strand_id
1 'polypeptide(L)'
;MSRSRALTRARLDTDPLTDRIRRRDLRAFRREFRREHPEAEGIGVTARTALMTSLAGVSALMVVLLASIMAETLEEGAPDAASEASWQALIAAVPLIMLVVFGSWVIRSRERRGGYRAHLRLVRFAEANGMTYLPGPMSDGHFGSARRYFDLTRVMRPTRAPGVEYGNHEIVTAGRREGAPRFGGYAMIRLAHEMPHIRVIARRGILRRALTMMSRPEREQRLALEGDFDRHYALYCPAGSERDALYLFTPDILALLIDRVRGLDVEAVGDRLLLTSFDDVVTRDPERWRDVIEATTALVAKVDRWERWRADPIERPEDPSALDAVVEALGLPDTARASRPRSVRRLRMTPTLGGVIAFGVPILLFVAGWIAVLVSG
;
A
#
# COMPACT_ATOMS: atom_id res chain seq x y z
N MET A 1 -2.96 -15.64 36.50
CA MET A 1 -2.61 -14.89 35.27
C MET A 1 -3.88 -14.38 34.61
N SER A 2 -4.11 -13.07 34.65
CA SER A 2 -5.32 -12.42 34.12
C SER A 2 -5.43 -12.65 32.60
N ARG A 3 -6.59 -13.13 32.13
CA ARG A 3 -6.91 -13.25 30.69
C ARG A 3 -6.85 -11.86 30.05
N SER A 4 -5.72 -11.55 29.44
CA SER A 4 -5.46 -10.30 28.71
C SER A 4 -6.50 -10.13 27.59
N ARG A 5 -7.31 -9.05 27.66
CA ARG A 5 -8.39 -8.78 26.70
C ARG A 5 -7.81 -8.11 25.45
N ALA A 6 -7.96 -8.76 24.29
CA ALA A 6 -7.55 -8.25 22.99
C ALA A 6 -8.25 -6.92 22.63
N LEU A 7 -7.57 -6.06 21.86
CA LEU A 7 -8.16 -4.86 21.26
C LEU A 7 -9.19 -5.32 20.21
N THR A 8 -10.47 -5.00 20.40
CA THR A 8 -11.56 -5.39 19.49
C THR A 8 -12.39 -4.19 19.09
N ARG A 9 -13.17 -4.31 18.00
CA ARG A 9 -14.08 -3.27 17.51
C ARG A 9 -14.94 -2.64 18.62
N ALA A 10 -15.48 -3.45 19.53
CA ALA A 10 -16.35 -3.01 20.62
C ALA A 10 -15.62 -2.33 21.79
N ARG A 11 -14.30 -2.50 21.90
CA ARG A 11 -13.47 -1.94 22.99
C ARG A 11 -12.62 -0.76 22.55
N LEU A 12 -12.71 -0.38 21.27
CA LEU A 12 -11.92 0.69 20.69
C LEU A 12 -12.52 2.03 21.12
N ASP A 13 -11.78 2.78 21.92
CA ASP A 13 -12.14 4.15 22.29
C ASP A 13 -11.80 5.10 21.14
N THR A 14 -12.83 5.59 20.45
CA THR A 14 -12.67 6.51 19.31
C THR A 14 -12.91 7.97 19.67
N ASP A 15 -13.33 8.28 20.89
CA ASP A 15 -13.70 9.64 21.32
C ASP A 15 -12.55 10.63 21.15
N PRO A 16 -11.28 10.29 21.45
CA PRO A 16 -10.14 11.18 21.20
C PRO A 16 -9.99 11.66 19.75
N LEU A 17 -10.53 10.91 18.77
CA LEU A 17 -10.47 11.26 17.35
C LEU A 17 -11.43 12.40 16.98
N THR A 18 -12.52 12.61 17.73
CA THR A 18 -13.56 13.61 17.44
C THR A 18 -13.69 14.69 18.51
N ASP A 19 -13.23 14.40 19.74
CA ASP A 19 -13.30 15.28 20.91
C ASP A 19 -12.79 16.70 20.70
N ARG A 20 -13.37 17.64 21.47
CA ARG A 20 -12.96 19.05 21.44
C ARG A 20 -11.58 19.21 22.06
N ILE A 21 -10.67 19.83 21.29
CA ILE A 21 -9.32 20.15 21.75
C ILE A 21 -9.26 21.60 22.20
N ARG A 22 -8.89 21.81 23.47
CA ARG A 22 -8.64 23.14 24.04
C ARG A 22 -7.40 23.77 23.38
N ARG A 23 -7.44 25.08 23.16
CA ARG A 23 -6.34 25.82 22.52
C ARG A 23 -5.04 25.74 23.33
N ARG A 24 -5.13 25.72 24.66
CA ARG A 24 -3.97 25.60 25.57
C ARG A 24 -3.23 24.27 25.36
N ASP A 25 -3.96 23.15 25.36
CA ASP A 25 -3.41 21.81 25.15
C ASP A 25 -2.70 21.71 23.80
N LEU A 26 -3.33 22.26 22.74
CA LEU A 26 -2.74 22.25 21.41
C LEU A 26 -1.42 23.05 21.33
N ARG A 27 -1.34 24.19 22.03
CA ARG A 27 -0.12 25.00 22.09
C ARG A 27 1.00 24.30 22.86
N ALA A 28 0.65 23.66 23.98
CA ALA A 28 1.61 22.87 24.77
C ALA A 28 2.13 21.68 23.95
N PHE A 29 1.22 20.92 23.35
CA PHE A 29 1.55 19.80 22.48
C PHE A 29 2.44 20.21 21.31
N ARG A 30 2.12 21.31 20.63
CA ARG A 30 2.94 21.81 19.51
C ARG A 30 4.40 22.03 19.90
N ARG A 31 4.66 22.58 21.09
CA ARG A 31 6.02 22.84 21.57
C ARG A 31 6.76 21.54 21.86
N GLU A 32 6.09 20.59 22.51
CA GLU A 32 6.70 19.29 22.84
C GLU A 32 6.93 18.45 21.59
N PHE A 33 5.91 18.32 20.75
CA PHE A 33 5.95 17.52 19.52
C PHE A 33 7.09 17.96 18.58
N ARG A 34 7.35 19.27 18.47
CA ARG A 34 8.46 19.79 17.67
C ARG A 34 9.83 19.41 18.25
N ARG A 35 9.93 19.32 19.57
CA ARG A 35 11.16 18.94 20.28
C ARG A 35 11.42 17.44 20.15
N GLU A 36 10.38 16.62 20.28
CA GLU A 36 10.46 15.15 20.22
C GLU A 36 10.56 14.60 18.80
N HIS A 37 9.94 15.28 17.82
CA HIS A 37 9.85 14.82 16.44
C HIS A 37 10.27 15.90 15.43
N PRO A 38 11.55 16.35 15.46
CA PRO A 38 12.06 17.32 14.48
C PRO A 38 11.95 16.82 13.02
N GLU A 39 11.99 15.50 12.81
CA GLU A 39 11.84 14.85 11.50
C GLU A 39 10.49 15.15 10.83
N ALA A 40 9.42 15.34 11.62
CA ALA A 40 8.09 15.68 11.13
C ALA A 40 8.02 17.07 10.48
N GLU A 41 8.95 17.97 10.83
CA GLU A 41 9.05 19.35 10.33
C GLU A 41 10.29 19.58 9.43
N GLY A 42 11.02 18.53 9.08
CA GLY A 42 12.33 18.64 8.41
C GLY A 42 12.33 19.38 7.07
N ILE A 43 13.48 19.99 6.74
CA ILE A 43 13.70 20.80 5.52
C ILE A 43 13.37 20.02 4.23
N GLY A 44 13.65 18.72 4.19
CA GLY A 44 13.32 17.89 3.02
C GLY A 44 11.82 17.79 2.75
N VAL A 45 11.01 17.76 3.82
CA VAL A 45 9.54 17.62 3.76
C VAL A 45 8.90 18.93 3.30
N THR A 46 9.43 20.07 3.75
CA THR A 46 8.98 21.40 3.31
C THR A 46 9.42 21.71 1.89
N ALA A 47 10.69 21.48 1.55
CA ALA A 47 11.24 21.67 0.20
C ALA A 47 10.48 20.83 -0.84
N ARG A 48 10.20 19.56 -0.54
CA ARG A 48 9.43 18.68 -1.43
C ARG A 48 8.00 19.15 -1.63
N THR A 49 7.33 19.65 -0.58
CA THR A 49 5.98 20.22 -0.75
C THR A 49 6.00 21.51 -1.54
N ALA A 50 7.00 22.38 -1.33
CA ALA A 50 7.16 23.57 -2.13
C ALA A 50 7.34 23.20 -3.61
N LEU A 51 8.27 22.30 -3.92
CA LEU A 51 8.51 21.80 -5.27
C LEU A 51 7.24 21.27 -5.95
N MET A 52 6.51 20.37 -5.29
CA MET A 52 5.28 19.79 -5.85
C MET A 52 4.15 20.81 -6.00
N THR A 53 4.06 21.79 -5.10
CA THR A 53 3.10 22.89 -5.23
C THR A 53 3.44 23.79 -6.41
N SER A 54 4.73 24.10 -6.61
CA SER A 54 5.21 24.83 -7.77
C SER A 54 4.95 24.08 -9.07
N LEU A 55 5.23 22.77 -9.12
CA LEU A 55 4.94 21.94 -10.29
C LEU A 55 3.45 21.92 -10.63
N ALA A 56 2.56 21.77 -9.63
CA ALA A 56 1.12 21.87 -9.86
C ALA A 56 0.70 23.25 -10.37
N GLY A 57 1.28 24.34 -9.83
CA GLY A 57 1.02 25.70 -10.28
C GLY A 57 1.47 25.96 -11.72
N VAL A 58 2.67 25.50 -12.10
CA VAL A 58 3.19 25.58 -13.47
C VAL A 58 2.31 24.78 -14.43
N SER A 59 1.90 23.57 -14.06
CA SER A 59 0.99 22.77 -14.89
C SER A 59 -0.36 23.47 -15.08
N ALA A 60 -0.92 24.10 -14.04
CA ALA A 60 -2.15 24.88 -14.16
C ALA A 60 -1.99 26.07 -15.11
N LEU A 61 -0.89 26.81 -14.99
CA LEU A 61 -0.59 27.93 -15.87
C LEU A 61 -0.47 27.47 -17.33
N MET A 62 0.22 26.37 -17.60
CA MET A 62 0.36 25.80 -18.94
C MET A 62 -0.99 25.39 -19.54
N VAL A 63 -1.90 24.81 -18.75
CA VAL A 63 -3.26 24.48 -19.20
C VAL A 63 -4.01 25.75 -19.60
N VAL A 64 -3.93 26.82 -18.81
CA VAL A 64 -4.60 28.10 -19.11
C VAL A 64 -4.02 28.72 -20.39
N LEU A 65 -2.70 28.80 -20.52
CA LEU A 65 -2.05 29.37 -21.71
C LEU A 65 -2.40 28.59 -22.98
N LEU A 66 -2.37 27.26 -22.94
CA LEU A 66 -2.73 26.43 -24.09
C LEU A 66 -4.23 26.52 -24.43
N ALA A 67 -5.10 26.65 -23.42
CA ALA A 67 -6.52 26.88 -23.65
C ALA A 67 -6.79 28.24 -24.31
N SER A 68 -6.02 29.28 -23.96
CA SER A 68 -6.09 30.59 -24.63
C SER A 68 -5.65 30.49 -26.09
N ILE A 69 -4.52 29.84 -26.38
CA ILE A 69 -4.05 29.63 -27.76
C ILE A 69 -5.08 28.84 -28.58
N MET A 70 -5.66 27.80 -28.00
CA MET A 70 -6.70 27.00 -28.66
C MET A 70 -8.00 27.78 -28.89
N ALA A 71 -8.32 28.76 -28.04
CA ALA A 71 -9.47 29.64 -28.26
C ALA A 71 -9.23 30.59 -29.45
N GLU A 72 -8.04 31.17 -29.53
CA GLU A 72 -7.63 32.03 -30.66
C GLU A 72 -7.68 31.28 -31.99
N THR A 73 -7.17 30.04 -32.07
CA THR A 73 -7.21 29.26 -33.32
C THR A 73 -8.62 28.87 -33.77
N LEU A 74 -9.55 28.66 -32.83
CA LEU A 74 -10.95 28.39 -33.15
C LEU A 74 -11.68 29.66 -33.62
N GLU A 75 -11.29 30.84 -33.11
CA GLU A 75 -11.85 32.14 -33.53
C GLU A 75 -11.39 32.56 -34.92
N GLU A 76 -10.14 32.25 -35.30
CA GLU A 76 -9.59 32.59 -36.63
C GLU A 76 -10.29 31.88 -37.80
N GLY A 77 -10.95 30.75 -37.56
CA GLY A 77 -11.81 30.08 -38.55
C GLY A 77 -11.07 29.56 -39.79
N ALA A 78 -9.76 29.32 -39.70
CA ALA A 78 -8.95 28.79 -40.79
C ALA A 78 -9.44 27.40 -41.28
N PRO A 79 -9.27 27.05 -42.57
CA PRO A 79 -9.71 25.75 -43.11
C PRO A 79 -9.06 24.55 -42.40
N ASP A 80 -7.86 24.74 -41.85
CA ASP A 80 -7.10 23.71 -41.12
C ASP A 80 -7.27 23.79 -39.60
N ALA A 81 -8.11 24.70 -39.09
CA ALA A 81 -8.29 24.96 -37.66
C ALA A 81 -8.71 23.70 -36.87
N ALA A 82 -9.50 22.82 -37.49
CA ALA A 82 -9.91 21.56 -36.86
C ALA A 82 -8.72 20.61 -36.63
N SER A 83 -7.80 20.50 -37.59
CA SER A 83 -6.59 19.69 -37.44
C SER A 83 -5.63 20.30 -36.43
N GLU A 84 -5.47 21.62 -36.44
CA GLU A 84 -4.57 22.33 -35.52
C GLU A 84 -5.07 22.26 -34.07
N ALA A 85 -6.36 22.47 -33.82
CA ALA A 85 -6.98 22.34 -32.51
C ALA A 85 -6.84 20.91 -31.95
N SER A 86 -6.87 19.88 -32.81
CA SER A 86 -6.72 18.49 -32.37
C SER A 86 -5.33 18.19 -31.79
N TRP A 87 -4.27 18.74 -32.40
CA TRP A 87 -2.90 18.61 -31.89
C TRP A 87 -2.65 19.47 -30.65
N GLN A 88 -3.19 20.68 -30.63
CA GLN A 88 -3.17 21.56 -29.45
C GLN A 88 -3.84 20.88 -28.24
N ALA A 89 -4.97 20.21 -28.45
CA ALA A 89 -5.65 19.44 -27.41
C ALA A 89 -4.78 18.29 -26.88
N LEU A 90 -4.02 17.61 -27.75
CA LEU A 90 -3.09 16.55 -27.35
C LEU A 90 -1.93 17.10 -26.51
N ILE A 91 -1.37 18.24 -26.90
CA ILE A 91 -0.32 18.93 -26.14
C ILE A 91 -0.89 19.38 -24.78
N ALA A 92 -2.10 19.94 -24.76
CA ALA A 92 -2.78 20.40 -23.54
C ALA A 92 -3.14 19.26 -22.57
N ALA A 93 -3.31 18.04 -23.09
CA ALA A 93 -3.56 16.87 -22.25
C ALA A 93 -2.38 16.57 -21.30
N VAL A 94 -1.13 16.83 -21.72
CA VAL A 94 0.06 16.59 -20.89
C VAL A 94 0.08 17.44 -19.60
N PRO A 95 0.04 18.79 -19.65
CA PRO A 95 0.01 19.60 -18.45
C PRO A 95 -1.28 19.40 -17.65
N LEU A 96 -2.41 19.05 -18.30
CA LEU A 96 -3.63 18.68 -17.58
C LEU A 96 -3.43 17.41 -16.74
N ILE A 97 -2.81 16.37 -17.30
CA ILE A 97 -2.47 15.15 -16.56
C ILE A 97 -1.49 15.48 -15.42
N MET A 98 -0.45 16.29 -15.68
CA MET A 98 0.50 16.70 -14.64
C MET A 98 -0.18 17.49 -13.52
N LEU A 99 -1.10 18.39 -13.86
CA LEU A 99 -1.90 19.14 -12.89
C LEU A 99 -2.70 18.20 -12.00
N VAL A 100 -3.38 17.22 -12.60
CA VAL A 100 -4.14 16.22 -11.85
C VAL A 100 -3.21 15.42 -10.93
N VAL A 101 -2.06 14.98 -11.42
CA VAL A 101 -1.09 14.18 -10.65
C VAL A 101 -0.50 14.97 -9.48
N PHE A 102 0.10 16.14 -9.73
CA PHE A 102 0.73 16.96 -8.70
C PHE A 102 -0.29 17.61 -7.77
N GLY A 103 -1.42 18.08 -8.31
CA GLY A 103 -2.52 18.61 -7.52
C GLY A 103 -3.10 17.56 -6.57
N SER A 104 -3.33 16.34 -7.06
CA SER A 104 -3.77 15.22 -6.21
C SER A 104 -2.74 14.90 -5.13
N TRP A 105 -1.44 14.94 -5.45
CA TRP A 105 -0.39 14.76 -4.46
C TRP A 105 -0.40 15.86 -3.40
N VAL A 106 -0.53 17.13 -3.79
CA VAL A 106 -0.55 18.29 -2.86
C VAL A 106 -1.74 18.19 -1.91
N ILE A 107 -2.94 17.91 -2.45
CA ILE A 107 -4.16 17.74 -1.65
C ILE A 107 -3.98 16.60 -0.64
N ARG A 108 -3.58 15.41 -1.11
CA ARG A 108 -3.34 14.24 -0.24
C ARG A 108 -2.24 14.49 0.79
N SER A 109 -1.14 15.13 0.41
CA SER A 109 -0.02 15.44 1.29
C SER A 109 -0.44 16.40 2.41
N ARG A 110 -1.27 17.40 2.11
CA ARG A 110 -1.82 18.32 3.12
C ARG A 110 -2.74 17.61 4.12
N GLU A 111 -3.65 16.77 3.63
CA GLU A 111 -4.54 15.95 4.47
C GLU A 111 -3.76 14.95 5.35
N ARG A 112 -2.70 14.36 4.80
CA ARG A 112 -1.84 13.35 5.44
C ARG A 112 -0.80 13.90 6.40
N ARG A 113 -0.30 15.11 6.21
CA ARG A 113 0.49 15.77 7.24
C ARG A 113 -0.42 16.03 8.42
N GLY A 114 -1.55 16.70 8.17
CA GLY A 114 -2.45 17.13 9.22
C GLY A 114 -1.74 18.11 10.16
N GLY A 115 -2.44 19.15 10.62
CA GLY A 115 -1.83 20.06 11.60
C GLY A 115 -1.54 19.34 12.93
N TYR A 116 -0.89 20.04 13.86
CA TYR A 116 -0.68 19.54 15.24
C TYR A 116 -1.96 19.03 15.90
N ARG A 117 -3.13 19.57 15.52
CA ARG A 117 -4.42 19.08 16.01
C ARG A 117 -4.69 17.63 15.60
N ALA A 118 -4.30 17.24 14.39
CA ALA A 118 -4.44 15.86 13.92
C ALA A 118 -3.50 14.93 14.69
N HIS A 119 -2.23 15.30 14.84
CA HIS A 119 -1.27 14.52 15.63
C HIS A 119 -1.71 14.39 17.10
N LEU A 120 -2.18 15.46 17.73
CA LEU A 120 -2.68 15.40 19.11
C LEU A 120 -3.87 14.44 19.27
N ARG A 121 -4.81 14.41 18.30
CA ARG A 121 -5.91 13.44 18.30
C ARG A 121 -5.39 12.00 18.22
N LEU A 122 -4.42 11.76 17.34
CA LEU A 122 -3.83 10.44 17.14
C LEU A 122 -3.02 9.96 18.35
N VAL A 123 -2.30 10.87 19.02
CA VAL A 123 -1.59 10.58 20.27
C VAL A 123 -2.57 10.19 21.37
N ARG A 124 -3.60 11.02 21.61
CA ARG A 124 -4.62 10.72 22.63
C ARG A 124 -5.38 9.42 22.33
N PHE A 125 -5.70 9.18 21.06
CA PHE A 125 -6.33 7.94 20.63
C PHE A 125 -5.41 6.72 20.87
N ALA A 126 -4.12 6.86 20.58
CA ALA A 126 -3.16 5.81 20.84
C ALA A 126 -3.06 5.52 22.34
N GLU A 127 -2.91 6.55 23.18
CA GLU A 127 -2.88 6.44 24.64
C GLU A 127 -4.13 5.74 25.20
N ALA A 128 -5.33 6.19 24.78
CA ALA A 128 -6.60 5.63 25.23
C ALA A 128 -6.74 4.12 24.91
N ASN A 129 -6.13 3.67 23.81
CA ASN A 129 -6.23 2.29 23.33
C ASN A 129 -4.96 1.46 23.60
N GLY A 130 -4.01 1.98 24.38
CA GLY A 130 -2.76 1.27 24.69
C GLY A 130 -1.89 1.03 23.45
N MET A 131 -1.82 2.00 22.55
CA MET A 131 -0.93 2.02 21.39
C MET A 131 0.11 3.13 21.55
N THR A 132 1.26 2.96 20.92
CA THR A 132 2.23 4.05 20.73
C THR A 132 2.05 4.67 19.36
N TYR A 133 2.21 5.98 19.27
CA TYR A 133 2.07 6.74 18.02
C TYR A 133 3.41 7.34 17.61
N LEU A 134 3.77 7.17 16.33
CA LEU A 134 4.99 7.71 15.73
C LEU A 134 4.62 8.53 14.49
N PRO A 135 4.86 9.85 14.45
CA PRO A 135 4.38 10.69 13.37
C PRO A 135 5.12 10.48 12.04
N GLY A 136 6.43 10.21 12.06
CA GLY A 136 7.28 10.19 10.86
C GLY A 136 7.43 11.59 10.22
N PRO A 137 7.98 11.69 8.99
CA PRO A 137 8.40 10.60 8.13
C PRO A 137 9.63 9.87 8.66
N MET A 138 9.55 8.55 8.65
CA MET A 138 10.63 7.67 9.03
C MET A 138 11.36 7.28 7.73
N SER A 139 12.64 7.69 7.56
CA SER A 139 13.53 7.29 6.43
C SER A 139 14.74 6.38 6.79
N ASP A 140 15.12 6.23 8.07
CA ASP A 140 16.27 5.41 8.51
C ASP A 140 15.96 4.07 9.24
N GLY A 141 16.74 3.02 8.96
CA GLY A 141 16.49 1.56 9.13
C GLY A 141 16.16 1.01 10.52
N HIS A 142 16.04 1.88 11.54
CA HIS A 142 15.98 1.51 12.96
C HIS A 142 14.56 1.50 13.54
N PHE A 143 13.53 1.91 12.79
CA PHE A 143 12.17 2.01 13.31
C PHE A 143 11.13 1.44 12.36
N GLY A 144 10.51 0.34 12.80
CA GLY A 144 9.34 -0.24 12.16
C GLY A 144 9.66 -1.36 11.20
N SER A 145 8.82 -2.37 11.29
CA SER A 145 9.14 -3.68 10.77
C SER A 145 8.70 -3.76 9.28
N ALA A 146 7.70 -2.96 8.86
CA ALA A 146 7.29 -2.80 7.47
C ALA A 146 8.17 -1.86 6.62
N ARG A 147 9.13 -1.16 7.25
CA ARG A 147 9.94 -0.10 6.63
C ARG A 147 10.74 -0.52 5.40
N ARG A 148 11.15 -1.79 5.32
CA ARG A 148 11.96 -2.33 4.19
C ARG A 148 11.29 -2.09 2.82
N TYR A 149 10.01 -1.70 2.80
CA TYR A 149 9.20 -1.54 1.60
C TYR A 149 8.71 -0.09 1.37
N PHE A 150 8.77 0.80 2.36
CA PHE A 150 8.03 2.07 2.36
C PHE A 150 8.69 3.17 3.21
N ASP A 151 8.49 4.44 2.84
CA ASP A 151 8.61 5.55 3.80
C ASP A 151 7.33 5.62 4.62
N LEU A 152 7.50 5.62 5.95
CA LEU A 152 6.39 5.44 6.88
C LEU A 152 6.04 6.74 7.58
N THR A 153 4.75 6.98 7.75
CA THR A 153 4.17 8.10 8.50
C THR A 153 3.03 7.61 9.37
N ARG A 154 2.77 8.31 10.47
CA ARG A 154 1.66 8.03 11.38
C ARG A 154 1.55 6.55 11.78
N VAL A 155 2.65 5.97 12.26
CA VAL A 155 2.68 4.55 12.68
C VAL A 155 2.04 4.40 14.06
N MET A 156 1.21 3.38 14.22
CA MET A 156 0.64 2.96 15.49
C MET A 156 1.05 1.52 15.83
N ARG A 157 1.49 1.29 17.06
CA ARG A 157 1.84 -0.04 17.56
C ARG A 157 1.08 -0.35 18.85
N PRO A 158 0.22 -1.37 18.87
CA PRO A 158 -0.36 -1.85 20.12
C PRO A 158 0.70 -2.36 21.09
N THR A 159 0.72 -1.82 22.30
CA THR A 159 1.70 -2.21 23.35
C THR A 159 1.53 -3.67 23.78
N ARG A 160 0.30 -4.19 23.72
CA ARG A 160 -0.04 -5.57 24.09
C ARG A 160 0.02 -6.57 22.93
N ALA A 161 0.30 -6.10 21.72
CA ALA A 161 0.45 -6.95 20.54
C ALA A 161 1.65 -6.44 19.70
N PRO A 162 2.90 -6.64 20.16
CA PRO A 162 4.10 -6.10 19.51
C PRO A 162 4.36 -6.67 18.11
N GLY A 163 3.66 -7.75 17.74
CA GLY A 163 3.65 -8.29 16.37
C GLY A 163 2.75 -7.52 15.41
N VAL A 164 1.92 -6.58 15.88
CA VAL A 164 0.99 -5.81 15.04
C VAL A 164 1.47 -4.36 14.90
N GLU A 165 1.39 -3.84 13.68
CA GLU A 165 1.71 -2.45 13.37
C GLU A 165 0.72 -1.90 12.35
N TYR A 166 0.29 -0.67 12.52
CA TYR A 166 -0.51 0.08 11.55
C TYR A 166 0.27 1.31 11.12
N GLY A 167 0.09 1.76 9.89
CA GLY A 167 0.68 3.03 9.49
C GLY A 167 0.23 3.48 8.13
N ASN A 168 0.69 4.67 7.76
CA ASN A 168 0.52 5.18 6.42
C ASN A 168 1.87 5.18 5.72
N HIS A 169 1.86 4.93 4.43
CA HIS A 169 3.07 4.93 3.63
C HIS A 169 3.01 5.96 2.53
N GLU A 170 4.20 6.45 2.20
CA GLU A 170 4.49 7.10 0.95
C GLU A 170 5.58 6.28 0.26
N ILE A 171 5.32 5.78 -0.94
CA ILE A 171 6.37 5.16 -1.75
C ILE A 171 7.18 6.30 -2.37
N VAL A 172 8.33 6.63 -1.76
CA VAL A 172 9.35 7.51 -2.35
C VAL A 172 10.44 6.63 -2.93
N THR A 173 10.28 6.19 -4.17
CA THR A 173 11.27 5.30 -4.79
C THR A 173 12.53 6.09 -5.16
N ALA A 174 13.51 6.15 -4.25
CA ALA A 174 14.83 6.75 -4.53
C ALA A 174 15.86 5.76 -5.11
N GLY A 175 15.50 4.48 -5.37
CA GLY A 175 16.48 3.44 -5.75
C GLY A 175 16.15 2.53 -6.93
N ARG A 176 14.94 2.60 -7.50
CA ARG A 176 14.58 1.89 -8.74
C ARG A 176 13.61 2.74 -9.56
N ARG A 177 14.20 3.57 -10.44
CA ARG A 177 13.61 4.27 -11.60
C ARG A 177 12.16 4.77 -11.44
N GLU A 178 12.07 6.10 -11.30
CA GLU A 178 11.02 6.97 -11.85
C GLU A 178 9.56 6.57 -11.58
N GLY A 179 8.94 7.19 -10.58
CA GLY A 179 7.49 7.08 -10.37
C GLY A 179 6.94 8.09 -9.38
N ALA A 180 5.67 8.47 -9.58
CA ALA A 180 4.93 9.34 -8.67
C ALA A 180 4.81 8.76 -7.25
N PRO A 181 4.72 9.59 -6.21
CA PRO A 181 4.59 9.12 -4.84
C PRO A 181 3.25 8.40 -4.67
N ARG A 182 3.30 7.10 -4.36
CA ARG A 182 2.10 6.33 -4.06
C ARG A 182 1.81 6.40 -2.58
N PHE A 183 0.66 6.97 -2.29
CA PHE A 183 0.10 7.09 -0.96
C PHE A 183 -0.75 5.87 -0.63
N GLY A 184 -0.71 5.45 0.63
CA GLY A 184 -1.54 4.36 1.11
C GLY A 184 -1.46 4.15 2.61
N GLY A 185 -2.23 3.19 3.09
CA GLY A 185 -2.21 2.69 4.45
C GLY A 185 -1.74 1.24 4.48
N TYR A 186 -1.24 0.79 5.62
CA TYR A 186 -0.92 -0.60 5.84
C TYR A 186 -1.26 -1.07 7.25
N ALA A 187 -1.51 -2.38 7.37
CA ALA A 187 -1.41 -3.13 8.61
C ALA A 187 -0.38 -4.24 8.41
N MET A 188 0.40 -4.53 9.45
CA MET A 188 1.44 -5.56 9.44
C MET A 188 1.21 -6.47 10.64
N ILE A 189 1.29 -7.76 10.38
CA ILE A 189 1.25 -8.81 11.41
C ILE A 189 2.55 -9.60 11.27
N ARG A 190 3.28 -9.75 12.37
CA ARG A 190 4.46 -10.60 12.45
C ARG A 190 4.03 -12.05 12.55
N LEU A 191 4.68 -12.89 11.76
CA LEU A 191 4.50 -14.34 11.73
C LEU A 191 5.57 -14.99 12.63
N ALA A 192 5.24 -16.13 13.24
CA ALA A 192 6.17 -16.91 14.04
C ALA A 192 7.29 -17.56 13.21
N HIS A 193 7.05 -17.79 11.91
CA HIS A 193 7.98 -18.46 11.01
C HIS A 193 8.17 -17.66 9.70
N GLU A 194 9.35 -17.77 9.09
CA GLU A 194 9.60 -17.15 7.79
C GLU A 194 8.77 -17.83 6.69
N MET A 195 8.09 -17.01 5.90
CA MET A 195 7.26 -17.41 4.78
C MET A 195 7.91 -17.13 3.43
N PRO A 196 7.65 -18.00 2.42
CA PRO A 196 7.97 -17.68 1.05
C PRO A 196 7.20 -16.42 0.61
N HIS A 197 7.73 -15.73 -0.39
CA HIS A 197 7.15 -14.46 -0.84
C HIS A 197 5.83 -14.69 -1.58
N ILE A 198 4.68 -14.60 -0.91
CA ILE A 198 3.36 -14.83 -1.52
C ILE A 198 2.60 -13.50 -1.58
N ARG A 199 1.87 -13.26 -2.66
CA ARG A 199 1.09 -12.03 -2.84
C ARG A 199 -0.32 -12.30 -3.34
N VAL A 200 -1.31 -11.78 -2.64
CA VAL A 200 -2.72 -11.75 -3.04
C VAL A 200 -3.09 -10.32 -3.41
N ILE A 201 -3.44 -10.13 -4.68
CA ILE A 201 -3.75 -8.83 -5.24
C ILE A 201 -5.25 -8.73 -5.49
N ALA A 202 -5.91 -7.72 -4.94
CA ALA A 202 -7.31 -7.45 -5.25
C ALA A 202 -7.47 -7.11 -6.74
N ARG A 203 -8.45 -7.73 -7.41
CA ARG A 203 -8.82 -7.35 -8.77
C ARG A 203 -9.55 -6.01 -8.71
N ARG A 204 -8.88 -5.00 -9.25
CA ARG A 204 -9.40 -3.64 -9.43
C ARG A 204 -9.64 -3.39 -10.92
N GLY A 205 -10.50 -2.43 -11.24
CA GLY A 205 -10.72 -1.98 -12.63
C GLY A 205 -9.40 -1.62 -13.34
N ILE A 206 -9.36 -1.78 -14.66
CA ILE A 206 -8.17 -1.66 -15.51
C ILE A 206 -7.41 -0.35 -15.23
N LEU A 207 -8.14 0.77 -15.13
CA LEU A 207 -7.58 2.09 -14.87
C LEU A 207 -6.89 2.17 -13.50
N ARG A 208 -7.56 1.73 -12.43
CA ARG A 208 -6.94 1.66 -11.10
C ARG A 208 -5.70 0.78 -11.12
N ARG A 209 -5.75 -0.38 -11.79
CA ARG A 209 -4.62 -1.32 -11.86
C ARG A 209 -3.41 -0.75 -12.60
N ALA A 210 -3.63 0.04 -13.65
CA ALA A 210 -2.59 0.72 -14.42
C ALA A 210 -1.93 1.85 -13.61
N LEU A 211 -2.73 2.58 -12.83
CA LEU A 211 -2.25 3.66 -11.96
C LEU A 211 -1.60 3.15 -10.66
N THR A 212 -1.92 1.93 -10.21
CA THR A 212 -1.46 1.41 -8.91
C THR A 212 -0.25 0.49 -8.98
N MET A 213 0.03 -0.17 -10.10
CA MET A 213 1.13 -1.14 -10.20
C MET A 213 2.20 -0.65 -11.17
N MET A 214 3.45 -0.61 -10.71
CA MET A 214 4.66 -0.36 -11.53
C MET A 214 5.44 -1.64 -11.80
N SER A 215 5.15 -2.70 -11.03
CA SER A 215 5.64 -4.03 -11.29
C SER A 215 4.58 -5.05 -10.91
N ARG A 216 4.50 -6.13 -11.69
CA ARG A 216 3.61 -7.26 -11.44
C ARG A 216 4.48 -8.51 -11.29
N PRO A 217 4.09 -9.44 -10.41
CA PRO A 217 4.64 -10.78 -10.46
C PRO A 217 4.53 -11.36 -11.88
N GLU A 218 5.52 -12.15 -12.30
CA GLU A 218 5.47 -12.84 -13.59
C GLU A 218 4.18 -13.66 -13.72
N ARG A 219 3.58 -13.68 -14.92
CA ARG A 219 2.28 -14.36 -15.13
C ARG A 219 2.36 -15.86 -14.82
N GLU A 220 3.51 -16.47 -15.06
CA GLU A 220 3.82 -17.87 -14.77
C GLU A 220 3.81 -18.19 -13.27
N GLN A 221 3.87 -17.17 -12.40
CA GLN A 221 3.85 -17.32 -10.94
C GLN A 221 2.43 -17.20 -10.37
N ARG A 222 1.40 -17.14 -11.21
CA ARG A 222 0.00 -17.05 -10.78
C ARG A 222 -0.54 -18.45 -10.48
N LEU A 223 -1.06 -18.62 -9.26
CA LEU A 223 -1.83 -19.80 -8.89
C LEU A 223 -3.32 -19.48 -9.03
N ALA A 224 -4.00 -20.16 -9.96
CA ALA A 224 -5.45 -20.06 -10.09
C ALA A 224 -6.09 -20.95 -9.02
N LEU A 225 -7.08 -20.41 -8.31
CA LEU A 225 -7.82 -21.14 -7.28
C LEU A 225 -9.24 -21.46 -7.77
N GLU A 226 -9.80 -22.58 -7.31
CA GLU A 226 -11.16 -22.99 -7.61
C GLU A 226 -12.20 -22.01 -7.00
N GLY A 227 -13.40 -21.97 -7.59
CA GLY A 227 -14.49 -21.11 -7.13
C GLY A 227 -14.48 -19.70 -7.74
N ASP A 228 -14.96 -18.72 -6.99
CA ASP A 228 -15.11 -17.32 -7.44
C ASP A 228 -13.95 -16.41 -7.00
N PHE A 229 -12.95 -16.93 -6.28
CA PHE A 229 -11.81 -16.14 -5.79
C PHE A 229 -11.11 -15.38 -6.91
N ASP A 230 -10.90 -16.03 -8.05
CA ASP A 230 -10.25 -15.46 -9.23
C ASP A 230 -11.05 -14.31 -9.88
N ARG A 231 -12.30 -14.07 -9.48
CA ARG A 231 -13.08 -12.87 -9.84
C ARG A 231 -12.71 -11.67 -8.97
N HIS A 232 -12.39 -11.91 -7.70
CA HIS A 232 -12.13 -10.88 -6.70
C HIS A 232 -10.65 -10.60 -6.49
N TYR A 233 -9.79 -11.60 -6.66
CA TYR A 233 -8.37 -11.55 -6.33
C TYR A 233 -7.52 -12.31 -7.35
N ALA A 234 -6.20 -12.17 -7.23
CA ALA A 234 -5.20 -12.96 -7.94
C ALA A 234 -4.07 -13.33 -6.96
N LEU A 235 -3.80 -14.62 -6.82
CA LEU A 235 -2.74 -15.16 -5.97
C LEU A 235 -1.47 -15.40 -6.80
N TYR A 236 -0.33 -14.97 -6.26
CA TYR A 236 0.99 -15.15 -6.86
C TYR A 236 1.96 -15.76 -5.85
N CYS A 237 2.69 -16.79 -6.24
CA CYS A 237 3.73 -17.43 -5.44
C CYS A 237 4.92 -17.88 -6.31
N PRO A 238 6.14 -17.96 -5.76
CA PRO A 238 7.28 -18.52 -6.48
C PRO A 238 7.04 -19.99 -6.84
N ALA A 239 7.60 -20.44 -7.96
CA ALA A 239 7.53 -21.83 -8.36
C ALA A 239 8.10 -22.75 -7.27
N GLY A 240 7.35 -23.80 -6.91
CA GLY A 240 7.69 -24.73 -5.82
C GLY A 240 7.23 -24.27 -4.42
N SER A 241 6.50 -23.16 -4.31
CA SER A 241 5.87 -22.66 -3.08
C SER A 241 4.34 -22.68 -3.13
N GLU A 242 3.75 -23.37 -4.12
CA GLU A 242 2.30 -23.46 -4.35
C GLU A 242 1.61 -24.10 -3.14
N ARG A 243 2.22 -25.15 -2.57
CA ARG A 243 1.68 -25.85 -1.40
C ARG A 243 1.66 -24.94 -0.16
N ASP A 244 2.73 -24.18 0.09
CA ASP A 244 2.76 -23.20 1.18
C ASP A 244 1.71 -22.09 0.97
N ALA A 245 1.50 -21.67 -0.27
CA ALA A 245 0.48 -20.70 -0.62
C ALA A 245 -0.95 -21.23 -0.38
N LEU A 246 -1.25 -22.46 -0.78
CA LEU A 246 -2.55 -23.10 -0.53
C LEU A 246 -2.81 -23.36 0.96
N TYR A 247 -1.78 -23.65 1.74
CA TYR A 247 -1.91 -23.80 3.19
C TYR A 247 -2.11 -22.48 3.93
N LEU A 248 -1.52 -21.38 3.46
CA LEU A 248 -1.71 -20.07 4.09
C LEU A 248 -3.04 -19.44 3.65
N PHE A 249 -3.38 -19.58 2.37
CA PHE A 249 -4.61 -19.06 1.79
C PHE A 249 -5.64 -20.17 1.65
N THR A 250 -5.98 -20.77 2.78
CA THR A 250 -7.07 -21.75 2.89
C THR A 250 -8.41 -21.11 2.50
N PRO A 251 -9.44 -21.90 2.12
CA PRO A 251 -10.74 -21.39 1.72
C PRO A 251 -11.37 -20.39 2.69
N ASP A 252 -11.16 -20.55 4.00
CA ASP A 252 -11.65 -19.64 5.03
C ASP A 252 -10.88 -18.31 5.10
N ILE A 253 -9.57 -18.31 4.81
CA ILE A 253 -8.80 -17.07 4.62
C ILE A 253 -9.24 -16.36 3.34
N LEU A 254 -9.42 -17.10 2.25
CA LEU A 254 -9.87 -16.54 0.97
C LEU A 254 -11.26 -15.89 1.12
N ALA A 255 -12.19 -16.56 1.80
CA ALA A 255 -13.50 -16.02 2.14
C ALA A 255 -13.40 -14.78 3.03
N LEU A 256 -12.55 -14.81 4.07
CA LEU A 256 -12.27 -13.62 4.89
C LEU A 256 -11.77 -12.44 4.04
N LEU A 257 -10.89 -12.72 3.06
CA LEU A 257 -10.37 -11.68 2.17
C LEU A 257 -11.48 -11.05 1.33
N ILE A 258 -12.38 -11.87 0.77
CA ILE A 258 -13.53 -11.45 -0.03
C ILE A 258 -14.57 -10.70 0.80
N ASP A 259 -14.86 -11.16 2.01
CA ASP A 259 -15.97 -10.63 2.80
C ASP A 259 -15.59 -9.42 3.66
N ARG A 260 -14.38 -9.41 4.23
CA ARG A 260 -14.00 -8.48 5.30
C ARG A 260 -12.87 -7.53 4.93
N VAL A 261 -11.97 -7.94 4.03
CA VAL A 261 -10.73 -7.21 3.71
C VAL A 261 -10.82 -6.50 2.34
N ARG A 262 -12.01 -6.53 1.70
CA ARG A 262 -12.34 -6.03 0.36
C ARG A 262 -11.43 -4.89 -0.12
N GLY A 263 -10.70 -5.16 -1.20
CA GLY A 263 -9.89 -4.16 -1.89
C GLY A 263 -8.51 -3.89 -1.29
N LEU A 264 -8.12 -4.55 -0.19
CA LEU A 264 -6.73 -4.56 0.30
C LEU A 264 -5.91 -5.63 -0.41
N ASP A 265 -4.65 -5.31 -0.69
CA ASP A 265 -3.66 -6.28 -1.19
C ASP A 265 -2.96 -6.93 0.02
N VAL A 266 -2.76 -8.24 -0.02
CA VAL A 266 -2.09 -8.99 1.05
C VAL A 266 -0.76 -9.55 0.54
N GLU A 267 0.29 -9.42 1.33
CA GLU A 267 1.63 -9.87 0.95
C GLU A 267 2.32 -10.54 2.15
N ALA A 268 2.68 -11.81 2.00
CA ALA A 268 3.49 -12.54 2.94
C ALA A 268 4.96 -12.48 2.48
N VAL A 269 5.87 -11.97 3.31
CA VAL A 269 7.30 -11.91 2.99
C VAL A 269 8.14 -12.10 4.25
N GLY A 270 8.93 -13.18 4.31
CA GLY A 270 9.72 -13.49 5.50
C GLY A 270 8.80 -13.65 6.72
N ASP A 271 9.09 -12.99 7.83
CA ASP A 271 8.32 -13.07 9.08
C ASP A 271 7.06 -12.17 9.11
N ARG A 272 6.47 -11.83 7.96
CA ARG A 272 5.52 -10.71 7.86
C ARG A 272 4.35 -11.01 6.96
N LEU A 273 3.16 -10.61 7.42
CA LEU A 273 1.96 -10.49 6.62
C LEU A 273 1.56 -9.02 6.55
N LEU A 274 1.66 -8.42 5.36
CA LEU A 274 1.34 -7.03 5.08
C LEU A 274 -0.04 -6.96 4.41
N LEU A 275 -0.91 -6.11 4.94
CA LEU A 275 -2.16 -5.69 4.32
C LEU A 275 -1.96 -4.26 3.87
N THR A 276 -2.16 -3.99 2.59
CA THR A 276 -1.92 -2.66 2.01
C THR A 276 -3.16 -2.11 1.34
N SER A 277 -3.40 -0.82 1.54
CA SER A 277 -4.52 -0.08 1.01
C SER A 277 -4.03 1.14 0.24
N PHE A 278 -4.83 1.58 -0.74
CA PHE A 278 -4.65 2.89 -1.36
C PHE A 278 -5.08 4.03 -0.43
N ASP A 279 -6.07 3.76 0.42
CA ASP A 279 -6.54 4.73 1.40
C ASP A 279 -5.73 4.60 2.68
N ASP A 280 -5.64 5.68 3.44
CA ASP A 280 -4.96 5.62 4.72
C ASP A 280 -5.63 4.64 5.68
N VAL A 281 -4.79 4.03 6.52
CA VAL A 281 -5.22 3.17 7.61
C VAL A 281 -5.27 4.01 8.89
N VAL A 282 -4.21 4.78 9.15
CA VAL A 282 -4.16 5.67 10.31
C VAL A 282 -4.79 7.02 9.95
N THR A 283 -6.07 7.13 10.31
CA THR A 283 -6.92 8.30 10.02
C THR A 283 -7.54 8.87 11.30
N ARG A 284 -8.33 9.94 11.15
CA ARG A 284 -9.16 10.51 12.22
C ARG A 284 -10.61 10.05 12.16
N ASP A 285 -10.92 9.14 11.25
CA ASP A 285 -12.27 8.60 11.07
C ASP A 285 -12.46 7.41 12.01
N PRO A 286 -13.40 7.50 12.98
CA PRO A 286 -13.72 6.39 13.89
C PRO A 286 -14.13 5.10 13.17
N GLU A 287 -14.92 5.18 12.10
CA GLU A 287 -15.42 3.97 11.43
C GLU A 287 -14.29 3.25 10.71
N ARG A 288 -13.40 4.02 10.05
CA ARG A 288 -12.21 3.46 9.42
C ARG A 288 -11.36 2.65 10.39
N TRP A 289 -11.20 3.15 11.62
CA TRP A 289 -10.48 2.45 12.68
C TRP A 289 -11.19 1.17 13.13
N ARG A 290 -12.51 1.19 13.27
CA ARG A 290 -13.30 0.01 13.62
C ARG A 290 -13.16 -1.09 12.59
N ASP A 291 -13.22 -0.74 11.31
CA ASP A 291 -13.07 -1.69 10.21
C ASP A 291 -11.66 -2.28 10.15
N VAL A 292 -10.62 -1.45 10.33
CA VAL A 292 -9.22 -1.90 10.37
C VAL A 292 -8.99 -2.87 11.54
N ILE A 293 -9.47 -2.53 12.73
CA ILE A 293 -9.31 -3.39 13.92
C ILE A 293 -10.08 -4.69 13.74
N GLU A 294 -11.30 -4.66 13.21
CA GLU A 294 -12.07 -5.87 12.92
C GLU A 294 -11.34 -6.78 11.93
N ALA A 295 -10.93 -6.23 10.78
CA ALA A 295 -10.22 -6.98 9.74
C ALA A 295 -8.91 -7.57 10.25
N THR A 296 -8.12 -6.79 10.99
CA THR A 296 -6.83 -7.24 11.52
C THR A 296 -7.02 -8.27 12.62
N THR A 297 -7.99 -8.10 13.52
CA THR A 297 -8.27 -9.07 14.59
C THR A 297 -8.72 -10.41 14.01
N ALA A 298 -9.59 -10.38 13.00
CA ALA A 298 -10.04 -11.59 12.32
C ALA A 298 -8.86 -12.31 11.65
N LEU A 299 -7.97 -11.55 11.00
CA LEU A 299 -6.79 -12.12 10.35
C LEU A 299 -5.76 -12.66 11.36
N VAL A 300 -5.46 -11.92 12.43
CA VAL A 300 -4.56 -12.39 13.51
C VAL A 300 -5.07 -13.69 14.11
N ALA A 301 -6.37 -13.77 14.44
CA ALA A 301 -6.95 -14.98 15.01
C ALA A 301 -6.86 -16.20 14.08
N LYS A 302 -6.90 -15.96 12.76
CA LYS A 302 -6.76 -17.02 11.75
C LYS A 302 -5.30 -17.43 11.56
N VAL A 303 -4.39 -16.47 11.44
CA VAL A 303 -2.95 -16.72 11.36
C VAL A 303 -2.48 -17.50 12.58
N ASP A 304 -2.86 -17.08 13.78
CA ASP A 304 -2.52 -17.75 15.05
C ASP A 304 -3.06 -19.19 15.12
N ARG A 305 -4.26 -19.46 14.57
CA ARG A 305 -4.79 -20.83 14.43
C ARG A 305 -3.96 -21.66 13.44
N TRP A 306 -3.59 -21.07 12.32
CA TRP A 306 -2.77 -21.72 11.30
C TRP A 306 -1.36 -22.03 11.81
N GLU A 307 -0.74 -21.08 12.53
CA GLU A 307 0.58 -21.27 13.14
C GLU A 307 0.57 -22.37 14.18
N ARG A 308 -0.47 -22.47 15.02
CA ARG A 308 -0.64 -23.60 15.95
C ARG A 308 -0.75 -24.94 15.26
N TRP A 309 -1.59 -25.04 14.21
CA TRP A 309 -1.72 -26.27 13.44
C TRP A 309 -0.40 -26.70 12.79
N ARG A 310 0.42 -25.75 12.32
CA ARG A 310 1.75 -26.03 11.76
C ARG A 310 2.78 -26.40 12.82
N ALA A 311 2.63 -25.86 14.03
CA ALA A 311 3.53 -26.11 15.16
C ALA A 311 3.31 -27.50 15.78
N ASP A 312 2.10 -28.07 15.67
CA ASP A 312 1.87 -29.47 16.01
C ASP A 312 2.69 -30.35 15.04
N PRO A 313 3.71 -31.08 15.53
CA PRO A 313 4.34 -32.09 14.71
C PRO A 313 3.25 -33.08 14.31
N ILE A 314 3.12 -33.36 13.02
CA ILE A 314 2.45 -34.59 12.61
C ILE A 314 3.26 -35.70 13.29
N GLU A 315 2.75 -36.24 14.39
CA GLU A 315 3.34 -37.41 15.04
C GLU A 315 3.40 -38.50 13.98
N ARG A 316 4.61 -38.78 13.51
CA ARG A 316 4.85 -39.91 12.63
C ARG A 316 4.45 -41.13 13.46
N PRO A 317 3.50 -41.97 13.01
CA PRO A 317 3.16 -43.18 13.74
C PRO A 317 4.44 -43.99 13.99
N GLU A 318 4.49 -44.67 15.14
CA GLU A 318 5.68 -45.41 15.62
C GLU A 318 6.17 -46.47 14.62
N ASP A 319 5.34 -46.82 13.63
CA ASP A 319 5.71 -47.68 12.51
C ASP A 319 5.69 -46.89 11.17
N PRO A 320 6.85 -46.34 10.74
CA PRO A 320 7.01 -45.58 9.50
C PRO A 320 6.62 -46.39 8.25
N SER A 321 6.70 -47.73 8.32
CA SER A 321 6.47 -48.62 7.19
C SER A 321 5.01 -48.63 6.72
N ALA A 322 4.06 -48.45 7.64
CA ALA A 322 2.63 -48.38 7.32
C ALA A 322 2.25 -47.05 6.67
N LEU A 323 2.88 -45.94 7.09
CA LEU A 323 2.66 -44.63 6.50
C LEU A 323 3.28 -44.54 5.10
N ASP A 324 4.48 -45.10 4.92
CA ASP A 324 5.18 -45.15 3.63
C ASP A 324 4.42 -46.05 2.62
N ALA A 325 3.87 -47.18 3.06
CA ALA A 325 3.02 -48.05 2.24
C ALA A 325 1.71 -47.36 1.81
N VAL A 326 1.10 -46.55 2.67
CA VAL A 326 -0.12 -45.78 2.33
C VAL A 326 0.20 -44.60 1.39
N VAL A 327 1.33 -43.94 1.56
CA VAL A 327 1.81 -42.84 0.70
C VAL A 327 2.19 -43.36 -0.69
N GLU A 328 2.79 -44.55 -0.78
CA GLU A 328 3.09 -45.25 -2.03
C GLU A 328 1.82 -45.73 -2.74
N ALA A 329 0.85 -46.29 -1.99
CA ALA A 329 -0.45 -46.71 -2.54
C ALA A 329 -1.32 -45.54 -3.06
N LEU A 330 -1.14 -44.33 -2.53
CA LEU A 330 -1.83 -43.11 -2.96
C LEU A 330 -1.04 -42.29 -3.99
N GLY A 331 0.17 -42.73 -4.38
CA GLY A 331 1.00 -42.06 -5.39
C GLY A 331 1.52 -40.67 -4.98
N LEU A 332 1.58 -40.36 -3.68
CA LEU A 332 2.02 -39.06 -3.18
C LEU A 332 3.55 -39.07 -2.94
N PRO A 333 4.32 -38.08 -3.42
CA PRO A 333 5.77 -38.07 -3.21
C PRO A 333 6.17 -37.77 -1.76
N ASP A 334 7.18 -38.52 -1.33
CA ASP A 334 7.86 -38.59 -0.03
C ASP A 334 7.81 -37.32 0.87
N THR A 335 7.23 -37.49 2.06
CA THR A 335 6.95 -36.42 3.05
C THR A 335 8.19 -35.89 3.76
N ALA A 336 9.32 -36.60 3.67
CA ALA A 336 10.58 -36.26 4.36
C ALA A 336 11.24 -34.95 3.86
N ARG A 337 10.84 -34.41 2.70
CA ARG A 337 11.40 -33.16 2.15
C ARG A 337 10.62 -31.89 2.54
N ALA A 338 9.52 -32.01 3.29
CA ALA A 338 8.68 -30.87 3.68
C ALA A 338 9.23 -30.08 4.88
N SER A 339 10.11 -30.70 5.69
CA SER A 339 10.55 -30.14 6.98
C SER A 339 11.91 -29.43 6.96
N ARG A 340 12.56 -29.27 5.80
CA ARG A 340 13.83 -28.51 5.73
C ARG A 340 13.54 -27.02 5.48
N PRO A 341 14.15 -26.08 6.23
CA PRO A 341 14.09 -24.66 5.91
C PRO A 341 14.70 -24.47 4.52
N ARG A 342 13.84 -24.26 3.51
CA ARG A 342 14.28 -23.90 2.16
C ARG A 342 14.70 -22.44 2.17
N SER A 343 15.73 -22.11 1.39
CA SER A 343 16.11 -20.72 1.15
C SER A 343 14.87 -19.94 0.67
N VAL A 344 14.59 -18.80 1.31
CA VAL A 344 13.40 -17.97 1.05
C VAL A 344 13.39 -17.55 -0.43
N ARG A 345 12.57 -18.24 -1.24
CA ARG A 345 12.38 -17.91 -2.66
C ARG A 345 11.58 -16.61 -2.77
N ARG A 346 12.06 -15.69 -3.62
CA ARG A 346 11.44 -14.37 -3.86
C ARG A 346 10.63 -14.39 -5.15
N LEU A 347 9.53 -13.62 -5.20
CA LEU A 347 8.79 -13.39 -6.44
C LEU A 347 9.64 -12.63 -7.45
N ARG A 348 9.55 -13.02 -8.72
CA ARG A 348 10.15 -12.27 -9.82
C ARG A 348 9.17 -11.18 -10.22
N MET A 349 9.65 -9.95 -10.21
CA MET A 349 8.84 -8.76 -10.48
C MET A 349 9.18 -8.23 -11.87
N THR A 350 8.19 -8.18 -12.76
CA THR A 350 8.33 -7.52 -14.07
C THR A 350 7.84 -6.09 -13.96
N PRO A 351 8.54 -5.09 -14.53
CA PRO A 351 8.00 -3.74 -14.60
C PRO A 351 6.72 -3.74 -15.45
N THR A 352 5.67 -3.08 -14.98
CA THR A 352 4.42 -2.94 -15.74
C THR A 352 4.50 -1.78 -16.70
N LEU A 353 3.91 -1.96 -17.89
CA LEU A 353 3.66 -0.93 -18.89
C LEU A 353 3.00 0.35 -18.32
N GLY A 354 2.29 0.29 -17.20
CA GLY A 354 1.60 1.45 -16.59
C GLY A 354 2.54 2.57 -16.11
N GLY A 355 3.74 2.24 -15.61
CA GLY A 355 4.74 3.25 -15.26
C GLY A 355 5.38 3.89 -16.48
N VAL A 356 5.63 3.09 -17.53
CA VAL A 356 6.19 3.56 -18.80
C VAL A 356 5.16 4.37 -19.60
N ILE A 357 3.88 4.03 -19.53
CA ILE A 357 2.80 4.76 -20.22
C ILE A 357 2.47 6.07 -19.50
N ALA A 358 2.42 6.07 -18.16
CA ALA A 358 2.07 7.28 -17.41
C ALA A 358 3.08 8.43 -17.56
N PHE A 359 4.34 8.13 -17.92
CA PHE A 359 5.40 9.13 -18.06
C PHE A 359 6.03 9.15 -19.46
N GLY A 360 6.26 7.98 -20.06
CA GLY A 360 6.83 7.86 -21.39
C GLY A 360 5.89 8.36 -22.48
N VAL A 361 4.57 8.12 -22.39
CA VAL A 361 3.63 8.63 -23.41
C VAL A 361 3.53 10.16 -23.34
N PRO A 362 3.36 10.81 -22.18
CA PRO A 362 3.37 12.27 -22.12
C PRO A 362 4.69 12.91 -22.58
N ILE A 363 5.84 12.33 -22.23
CA ILE A 363 7.15 12.84 -22.68
C ILE A 363 7.32 12.65 -24.19
N LEU A 364 6.93 11.50 -24.71
CA LEU A 364 7.07 11.17 -26.14
C LEU A 364 6.08 12.00 -26.98
N LEU A 365 4.86 12.23 -26.48
CA LEU A 365 3.89 13.17 -27.06
C LEU A 365 4.37 14.62 -26.98
N PHE A 366 5.03 15.02 -25.89
CA PHE A 366 5.63 16.35 -25.77
C PHE A 366 6.78 16.54 -26.76
N VAL A 367 7.68 15.56 -26.88
CA VAL A 367 8.80 15.59 -27.83
C VAL A 367 8.30 15.56 -29.28
N ALA A 368 7.31 14.72 -29.60
CA ALA A 368 6.67 14.71 -30.91
C ALA A 368 5.95 16.05 -31.18
N GLY A 369 5.27 16.60 -30.17
CA GLY A 369 4.77 17.98 -30.04
C GLY A 369 5.76 19.01 -30.56
N TRP A 370 6.90 19.01 -29.90
CA TRP A 370 7.99 19.95 -30.12
C TRP A 370 8.64 19.80 -31.50
N ILE A 371 8.86 18.56 -31.95
CA ILE A 371 9.41 18.27 -33.27
C ILE A 371 8.43 18.71 -34.37
N ALA A 372 7.12 18.49 -34.20
CA ALA A 372 6.13 18.93 -35.18
C ALA A 372 6.16 20.45 -35.34
N VAL A 373 6.17 21.20 -34.23
CA VAL A 373 6.27 22.68 -34.25
C VAL A 373 7.55 23.18 -34.92
N LEU A 374 8.68 22.50 -34.69
CA LEU A 374 9.97 22.82 -35.31
C LEU A 374 10.06 22.49 -36.81
N VAL A 375 9.20 21.60 -37.29
CA VAL A 375 9.16 21.18 -38.70
C VAL A 375 8.07 21.92 -39.47
N SER A 376 7.05 22.44 -38.79
CA SER A 376 5.93 23.20 -39.38
C SER A 376 6.08 24.73 -39.31
N GLY A 377 7.03 25.25 -38.53
CA GLY A 377 7.45 26.66 -38.55
C GLY A 377 8.78 26.82 -39.27
#